data_AF-C6J5L0-F1
#
_entry.id   AF-C6J5L0-F1
#
_cell.length_a   1.000
_cell.length_b   1.000
_cell.length_c   1.000
_cell.angle_alpha   90.00
_cell.angle_beta   90.00
_cell.angle_gamma   90.00
#
_symmetry.space_group_name_H-M   'P 1'
#
loop_
_entity.id
_entity.type
_entity.pdbx_description
1 polymer ?
#
loop_
_entity_poly.entity_id
_entity_poly.type
_entity_poly.pdbx_seq_one_letter_code
_entity_poly.pdbx_strand_id
1 'polypeptide(L)'
;MFTGWLRKPRSVTHSQFLRMLPETLQAYVTVKDLAERKERLQALSHWSGVYTIEQIQEAIALLGQDTAVDRITAVLGMKHGNRDLPVTWEETLSPPGTRSDGSLEHYDQLVGVS
;
A
#
# COMPACT_ATOMS: atom_id res chain seq x y z
N MET A 1 12.37 -4.02 -1.46
CA MET A 1 12.31 -4.54 -0.07
C MET A 1 10.91 -5.00 0.32
N PHE A 2 9.89 -4.16 0.14
CA PHE A 2 8.50 -4.42 0.58
C PHE A 2 7.79 -5.59 -0.14
N THR A 3 8.21 -5.96 -1.35
CA THR A 3 7.66 -7.11 -2.10
C THR A 3 7.74 -8.44 -1.36
N GLY A 4 8.77 -8.65 -0.53
CA GLY A 4 8.88 -9.86 0.32
C GLY A 4 7.80 -9.92 1.41
N TRP A 5 7.40 -8.76 1.93
CA TRP A 5 6.35 -8.65 2.94
C TRP A 5 4.95 -8.83 2.36
N LEU A 6 4.73 -8.51 1.08
CA LEU A 6 3.44 -8.77 0.41
C LEU A 6 3.08 -10.26 0.38
N ARG A 7 4.08 -11.14 0.31
CA ARG A 7 3.85 -12.59 0.38
C ARG A 7 3.48 -13.07 1.78
N LYS A 8 3.86 -12.33 2.84
CA LYS A 8 3.60 -12.66 4.24
C LYS A 8 3.30 -11.40 5.08
N PRO A 9 2.14 -10.72 4.87
CA PRO A 9 1.85 -9.45 5.54
C PRO A 9 1.75 -9.56 7.08
N ARG A 10 1.39 -10.75 7.58
CA ARG A 10 1.33 -11.04 9.02
C ARG A 10 2.70 -11.00 9.69
N SER A 11 3.78 -11.36 8.99
CA SER A 11 5.13 -11.42 9.56
C SER A 11 5.85 -10.08 9.61
N VAL A 12 5.27 -9.01 9.07
CA VAL A 12 5.91 -7.68 9.01
C VAL A 12 6.33 -7.20 10.39
N THR A 13 5.47 -7.37 11.41
CA THR A 13 5.72 -6.97 12.80
C THR A 13 6.92 -7.67 13.44
N HIS A 14 7.36 -8.81 12.89
CA HIS A 14 8.50 -9.58 13.39
C HIS A 14 9.76 -9.44 12.52
N SER A 15 9.69 -8.67 11.43
CA SER A 15 10.78 -8.52 10.48
C SER A 15 11.93 -7.69 11.06
N GLN A 16 13.17 -8.15 10.93
CA GLN A 16 14.34 -7.34 11.27
C GLN A 16 14.46 -6.10 10.37
N PHE A 17 14.04 -6.21 9.10
CA PHE A 17 14.01 -5.08 8.18
C PHE A 17 13.04 -3.97 8.61
N LEU A 18 11.99 -4.30 9.39
CA LEU A 18 11.08 -3.28 9.92
C LEU A 18 11.82 -2.34 10.85
N ARG A 19 12.70 -2.87 11.70
CA ARG A 19 13.49 -2.09 12.67
C ARG A 19 14.51 -1.16 12.02
N MET A 20 14.82 -1.38 10.74
CA MET A 20 15.72 -0.52 9.97
C MET A 20 14.99 0.64 9.28
N LEU A 21 13.65 0.61 9.24
CA LEU A 21 12.87 1.71 8.68
C LEU A 21 12.75 2.87 9.67
N PRO A 22 12.54 4.09 9.18
CA PRO A 22 12.12 5.21 10.02
C PRO A 22 10.85 4.89 10.83
N GLU A 23 10.76 5.38 12.06
CA GLU A 23 9.64 5.09 12.98
C GLU A 23 8.27 5.43 12.36
N THR A 24 8.19 6.52 11.58
CA THR A 24 6.97 6.91 10.86
C THR A 24 6.48 5.80 9.93
N LEU A 25 7.39 5.16 9.20
CA LEU A 25 7.07 4.07 8.28
C LEU A 25 6.77 2.77 9.03
N GLN A 26 7.46 2.53 10.14
CA GLN A 26 7.16 1.39 11.00
C GLN A 26 5.71 1.46 11.50
N ALA A 27 5.33 2.58 12.13
CA ALA A 27 3.99 2.78 12.63
C ALA A 27 2.94 2.69 11.52
N TYR A 28 3.19 3.33 10.37
CA TYR A 28 2.29 3.28 9.21
C TYR A 28 2.01 1.86 8.72
N VAL A 29 3.02 0.97 8.70
CA VAL A 29 2.85 -0.38 8.16
C VAL A 29 2.44 -1.42 9.21
N THR A 30 2.48 -1.08 10.50
CA THR A 30 2.12 -2.00 11.60
C THR A 30 0.66 -1.94 12.04
N VAL A 31 -0.23 -1.46 11.17
CA VAL A 31 -1.69 -1.44 11.44
C VAL A 31 -2.23 -2.83 11.77
N LYS A 32 -3.24 -2.87 12.65
CA LYS A 32 -3.85 -4.11 13.14
C LYS A 32 -4.61 -4.84 12.05
N ASP A 33 -5.36 -4.09 11.24
CA ASP A 33 -6.14 -4.67 10.15
C ASP A 33 -5.22 -5.22 9.05
N LEU A 34 -5.49 -6.47 8.64
CA LEU A 34 -4.62 -7.17 7.70
C LEU A 34 -4.80 -6.69 6.26
N ALA A 35 -6.02 -6.30 5.88
CA ALA A 35 -6.33 -5.82 4.54
C ALA A 35 -5.69 -4.44 4.33
N GLU A 36 -5.88 -3.54 5.30
CA GLU A 36 -5.24 -2.23 5.35
C GLU A 36 -3.71 -2.36 5.36
N ARG A 37 -3.16 -3.31 6.13
CA ARG A 37 -1.73 -3.58 6.11
C ARG A 37 -1.24 -3.99 4.72
N LYS A 38 -1.98 -4.88 4.05
CA LYS A 38 -1.63 -5.34 2.69
C LYS A 38 -1.63 -4.15 1.73
N GLU A 39 -2.65 -3.30 1.79
CA GLU A 39 -2.78 -2.10 0.98
C GLU A 39 -1.60 -1.13 1.20
N ARG A 40 -1.29 -0.80 2.46
CA ARG A 40 -0.16 0.07 2.81
C ARG A 40 1.19 -0.51 2.37
N LEU A 41 1.36 -1.84 2.47
CA LEU A 41 2.56 -2.51 1.97
C LEU A 41 2.67 -2.47 0.44
N GLN A 42 1.54 -2.58 -0.28
CA GLN A 42 1.50 -2.47 -1.73
C GLN A 42 1.89 -1.06 -2.15
N ALA A 43 1.31 -0.06 -1.50
CA ALA A 43 1.64 1.34 -1.69
C ALA A 43 3.11 1.62 -1.44
N LEU A 44 3.67 1.16 -0.31
CA LEU A 44 5.09 1.32 0.00
C LEU A 44 6.00 0.64 -1.02
N SER A 45 5.64 -0.56 -1.48
CA SER A 45 6.37 -1.23 -2.55
C SER A 45 6.40 -0.39 -3.81
N HIS A 46 5.28 0.23 -4.17
CA HIS A 46 5.17 1.09 -5.34
C HIS A 46 5.94 2.40 -5.15
N TRP A 47 5.66 3.15 -4.09
CA TRP A 47 6.32 4.42 -3.79
C TRP A 47 7.83 4.27 -3.71
N SER A 48 8.35 3.17 -3.15
CA SER A 48 9.80 2.93 -3.08
C SER A 48 10.50 2.75 -4.44
N GLY A 49 9.74 2.54 -5.52
CA GLY A 49 10.26 2.54 -6.89
C GLY A 49 10.29 3.92 -7.55
N VAL A 50 9.61 4.92 -6.97
CA VAL A 50 9.37 6.24 -7.59
C VAL A 50 9.91 7.39 -6.73
N TYR A 51 9.87 7.24 -5.40
CA TYR A 51 10.20 8.24 -4.40
C TYR A 51 11.24 7.69 -3.42
N THR A 52 12.04 8.58 -2.84
CA THR A 52 12.98 8.19 -1.79
C THR A 52 12.25 7.93 -0.47
N ILE A 53 12.89 7.19 0.44
CA ILE A 53 12.31 6.89 1.76
C ILE A 53 12.02 8.18 2.55
N GLU A 54 12.87 9.19 2.42
CA GLU A 54 12.70 10.50 3.06
C GLU A 54 11.45 11.22 2.56
N GLN A 55 11.19 11.20 1.26
CA GLN A 55 10.00 11.80 0.65
C GLN A 55 8.71 11.10 1.13
N ILE A 56 8.74 9.77 1.18
CA ILE A 56 7.61 8.96 1.67
C ILE A 56 7.35 9.25 3.15
N GLN A 57 8.40 9.26 3.96
CA GLN A 57 8.30 9.59 5.38
C GLN A 57 7.72 10.99 5.59
N GLU A 58 8.17 11.97 4.82
CA GLU A 58 7.70 13.35 4.93
C GLU A 58 6.20 13.46 4.59
N ALA A 59 5.74 12.78 3.53
CA ALA A 59 4.33 12.77 3.14
C ALA A 59 3.44 12.13 4.23
N ILE A 60 3.88 11.02 4.83
CA ILE A 60 3.16 10.37 5.93
C ILE A 60 3.19 11.23 7.20
N ALA A 61 4.32 11.86 7.51
CA ALA A 61 4.44 12.73 8.68
C ALA A 61 3.53 13.97 8.57
N LEU A 62 3.37 14.51 7.35
CA LEU A 62 2.52 15.68 7.10
C LEU A 62 1.03 15.39 7.34
N LEU A 63 0.55 14.22 6.90
CA LEU A 63 -0.87 13.87 6.96
C LEU A 63 -1.24 13.07 8.21
N GLY A 64 -0.26 12.41 8.83
CA GLY A 64 -0.45 11.53 9.97
C GLY A 64 -0.52 10.05 9.57
N GLN A 65 -0.19 9.18 10.53
CA GLN A 65 0.01 7.74 10.31
C GLN A 65 -1.30 6.96 10.06
N ASP A 66 -2.45 7.54 10.39
CA ASP A 66 -3.77 6.94 10.13
C ASP A 66 -4.33 7.31 8.75
N THR A 67 -3.56 8.06 7.95
CA THR A 67 -4.03 8.53 6.65
C THR A 67 -4.07 7.41 5.61
N ALA A 68 -5.17 7.38 4.87
CA ALA A 68 -5.36 6.45 3.75
C ALA A 68 -4.32 6.65 2.63
N VAL A 69 -4.04 5.55 1.92
CA VAL A 69 -3.00 5.45 0.88
C VAL A 69 -3.19 6.44 -0.25
N ASP A 70 -4.44 6.68 -0.64
CA ASP A 70 -4.85 7.62 -1.70
C ASP A 70 -4.35 9.05 -1.41
N ARG A 71 -4.55 9.54 -0.20
CA ARG A 71 -4.15 10.88 0.23
C ARG A 71 -2.63 11.03 0.31
N ILE A 72 -1.93 10.02 0.83
CA ILE A 72 -0.46 10.01 0.83
C ILE A 72 0.07 10.05 -0.60
N THR A 73 -0.49 9.22 -1.49
CA THR A 73 -0.11 9.16 -2.91
C THR A 73 -0.34 10.51 -3.61
N ALA A 74 -1.47 11.16 -3.35
CA ALA A 74 -1.77 12.48 -3.89
C ALA A 74 -0.73 13.53 -3.44
N VAL A 75 -0.36 13.55 -2.15
CA VAL A 75 0.67 14.46 -1.63
C VAL A 75 2.04 14.18 -2.24
N LEU A 76 2.43 12.90 -2.36
CA LEU A 76 3.68 12.52 -3.01
C LEU A 76 3.74 12.99 -4.47
N GLY A 77 2.65 12.79 -5.22
CA GLY A 77 2.51 13.26 -6.60
C GLY A 77 2.57 14.79 -6.71
N MET A 78 1.84 15.51 -5.85
CA MET A 78 1.82 16.98 -5.87
C MET A 78 3.17 17.59 -5.49
N LYS A 79 3.83 17.05 -4.46
CA LYS A 79 5.02 17.66 -3.87
C LYS A 79 6.31 17.26 -4.57
N HIS A 80 6.40 16.02 -5.04
CA HIS A 80 7.61 15.48 -5.63
C HIS A 80 7.48 15.19 -7.13
N GLY A 81 6.30 15.42 -7.71
CA GLY A 81 6.13 15.70 -9.13
C GLY A 81 6.66 14.63 -10.09
N ASN A 82 6.73 13.37 -9.67
CA ASN A 82 7.21 12.30 -10.54
C ASN A 82 6.04 11.78 -11.40
N ARG A 83 6.08 12.09 -12.70
CA ARG A 83 5.02 11.77 -13.68
C ARG A 83 5.05 10.32 -14.17
N ASP A 84 6.00 9.50 -13.73
CA ASP A 84 6.10 8.06 -14.04
C ASP A 84 5.23 7.19 -13.11
N LEU A 85 3.99 7.60 -12.90
CA LEU A 85 2.96 6.77 -12.28
C LEU A 85 2.24 6.02 -13.41
N PRO A 86 2.48 4.71 -13.62
CA PRO A 86 1.66 3.94 -14.56
C PRO A 86 0.20 3.98 -14.08
N VAL A 87 -0.65 4.58 -14.92
CA VAL A 87 -2.08 4.88 -14.67
C VAL A 87 -2.93 3.61 -14.47
N THR A 88 -2.42 2.45 -14.84
CA THR A 88 -3.12 1.16 -14.71
C THR A 88 -2.17 0.12 -14.14
N TRP A 89 -2.51 -0.41 -12.97
CA TRP A 89 -1.80 -1.52 -12.33
C TRP A 89 -2.62 -2.80 -12.45
N GLU A 90 -2.03 -3.84 -13.03
CA GLU A 90 -2.59 -5.20 -13.03
C GLU A 90 -1.96 -6.02 -11.90
N GLU A 91 -2.78 -6.60 -11.01
CA GLU A 91 -2.34 -7.48 -9.93
C GLU A 91 -1.76 -8.78 -10.49
N THR A 92 -0.43 -8.89 -10.61
CA THR A 92 0.25 -10.11 -11.11
C THR A 92 0.74 -11.05 -10.02
N LEU A 93 0.71 -10.62 -8.76
CA LEU A 93 1.28 -11.38 -7.62
C LEU A 93 0.36 -12.52 -7.14
N SER A 94 -0.95 -12.35 -7.31
CA SER A 94 -1.94 -13.41 -7.09
C SER A 94 -1.94 -14.35 -8.30
N PRO A 95 -1.95 -15.69 -8.09
CA PRO A 95 -2.25 -16.64 -9.16
C PRO A 95 -3.52 -16.22 -9.92
N PRO A 96 -3.62 -16.48 -11.25
CA PRO A 96 -4.71 -15.96 -12.07
C PRO A 96 -6.12 -16.21 -11.50
N GLY A 97 -6.34 -17.34 -10.82
CA GLY A 97 -7.62 -17.71 -10.23
C GLY A 97 -7.96 -17.12 -8.86
N THR A 98 -7.07 -16.30 -8.27
CA THR A 98 -7.33 -15.60 -6.98
C THR A 98 -7.19 -14.09 -7.11
N ARG A 99 -7.09 -13.58 -8.34
CA ARG A 99 -7.14 -12.15 -8.61
C ARG A 99 -8.58 -11.71 -8.42
N SER A 100 -8.81 -10.83 -7.46
CA SER A 100 -10.12 -10.20 -7.29
C SER A 100 -10.26 -9.17 -8.40
N ASP A 101 -10.76 -9.59 -9.56
CA ASP A 101 -11.33 -8.62 -10.49
C ASP A 101 -12.62 -8.13 -9.83
N GLY A 102 -12.54 -6.95 -9.22
CA GLY A 102 -13.63 -6.37 -8.45
C GLY A 102 -14.74 -5.89 -9.38
N SER A 103 -15.42 -6.80 -10.07
CA SER A 103 -16.70 -6.48 -10.69
C SER A 103 -17.71 -6.35 -9.56
N LEU A 104 -18.14 -5.10 -9.31
CA LEU A 104 -19.22 -4.75 -8.38
C LEU A 104 -20.50 -5.56 -8.64
N GLU A 105 -20.68 -6.05 -9.88
CA GLU A 105 -21.80 -6.92 -10.29
C GLU A 105 -21.88 -8.22 -9.49
N HIS A 106 -20.73 -8.76 -9.03
CA HIS A 106 -20.73 -10.00 -8.25
C HIS A 106 -21.22 -9.77 -6.81
N TYR A 107 -20.99 -8.57 -6.26
CA TYR A 107 -21.57 -8.18 -4.97
C TYR A 107 -23.09 -7.99 -5.10
N ASP A 108 -23.57 -7.31 -6.14
CA ASP A 108 -25.00 -7.09 -6.36
C ASP A 108 -25.80 -8.40 -6.47
N GLN A 109 -25.24 -9.42 -7.13
CA GLN A 109 -25.85 -10.76 -7.17
C GLN A 109 -25.89 -11.47 -5.80
N LEU A 110 -24.91 -11.23 -4.93
CA LEU A 110 -24.83 -11.85 -3.61
C LEU A 110 -25.70 -11.14 -2.57
N VAL A 111 -25.91 -9.83 -2.68
CA VAL A 111 -26.80 -9.07 -1.79
C VAL A 111 -28.24 -8.96 -2.29
N GLY A 112 -28.54 -9.46 -3.50
CA GLY A 112 -29.91 -9.58 -4.01
C GLY A 112 -30.60 -8.23 -4.20
N VAL A 113 -29.87 -7.20 -4.59
CA VAL A 113 -30.43 -5.89 -4.93
C VAL A 113 -30.48 -5.81 -6.45
N SER A 114 -31.69 -5.86 -7.01
CA SER A 114 -32.00 -5.56 -8.42
C SER A 114 -32.39 -4.10 -8.59
#